data_AF-A0A8T4S010-F1
#
_entry.id   AF-A0A8T4S010-F1
#
_cell.length_a   1.000
_cell.length_b   1.000
_cell.length_c   1.000
_cell.angle_alpha   90.00
_cell.angle_beta   90.00
_cell.angle_gamma   90.00
#
_symmetry.space_group_name_H-M   'P 1'
#
loop_
_entity.id
_entity.type
_entity.pdbx_description
1 polymer ?
#
loop_
_entity_poly.entity_id
_entity_poly.type
_entity_poly.pdbx_seq_one_letter_code
_entity_poly.pdbx_strand_id
1 'polypeptide(L)'
;MGITKVLKALSRFFGRFLLFLSVTLFILSFFAASLLNNTDNLKNSLINELTSDDTLTQLTNIDVKEVRKFCETDPENDQCRQLEAIKTQSGNNPGINDILNKIKSYSKYILTIRIVSFILFVTGFFFIFLGSEFSLVLSIERSSLSVSIASLTAAVYYKLLPKLLTLVFNSKDIQQRLKDFPPALVEKVKNILIDWFGLQINSAVKAAIILTIIFGLIFIVVKIYEKKRREKN
;
A
#
# COMPACT_ATOMS: atom_id res chain seq x y z
N MET A 1 38.24 -6.98 27.46
CA MET A 1 37.08 -6.11 27.78
C MET A 1 36.40 -5.46 26.57
N GLY A 2 37.07 -5.31 25.40
CA GLY A 2 36.48 -4.68 24.20
C GLY A 2 35.52 -5.56 23.39
N ILE A 3 35.85 -6.85 23.20
CA ILE A 3 35.09 -7.77 22.33
C ILE A 3 33.64 -7.96 22.81
N THR A 4 33.42 -8.08 24.13
CA THR A 4 32.08 -8.23 24.71
C THR A 4 31.21 -6.97 24.53
N LYS A 5 31.81 -5.77 24.54
CA LYS A 5 31.09 -4.52 24.25
C LYS A 5 30.67 -4.46 22.77
N VAL A 6 31.56 -4.87 21.87
CA VAL A 6 31.30 -4.92 20.42
C VAL A 6 30.20 -5.94 20.10
N LEU A 7 30.26 -7.16 20.64
CA LEU A 7 29.22 -8.17 20.45
C LEU A 7 27.85 -7.69 20.95
N LYS A 8 27.80 -7.06 22.12
CA LYS A 8 26.56 -6.48 22.67
C LYS A 8 26.02 -5.36 21.78
N ALA A 9 26.89 -4.55 21.18
CA ALA A 9 26.47 -3.48 20.27
C ALA A 9 25.91 -4.05 18.95
N LEU A 10 26.62 -5.01 18.34
CA LEU A 10 26.17 -5.71 17.13
C LEU A 10 24.84 -6.41 17.36
N SER A 11 24.71 -7.15 18.45
CA SER A 11 23.46 -7.83 18.81
C SER A 11 22.29 -6.84 18.90
N ARG A 12 22.48 -5.70 19.58
CA ARG A 12 21.44 -4.64 19.64
C ARG A 12 21.14 -4.02 18.29
N PHE A 13 22.15 -3.81 17.44
CA PHE A 13 21.96 -3.27 16.10
C PHE A 13 21.14 -4.22 15.22
N PHE A 14 21.53 -5.49 15.13
CA PHE A 14 20.78 -6.51 14.40
C PHE A 14 19.36 -6.66 14.93
N GLY A 15 19.19 -6.67 16.26
CA GLY A 15 17.87 -6.71 16.88
C GLY A 15 16.97 -5.55 16.45
N ARG A 16 17.49 -4.31 16.50
CA ARG A 16 16.77 -3.11 16.04
C ARG A 16 16.43 -3.17 14.55
N PHE A 17 17.37 -3.62 13.72
CA PHE A 17 17.16 -3.77 12.27
C PHE A 17 16.06 -4.79 11.95
N LEU A 18 16.07 -5.94 12.61
CA LEU A 18 15.04 -6.98 12.44
C LEU A 18 13.66 -6.49 12.92
N LEU A 19 13.60 -5.76 14.04
CA LEU A 19 12.36 -5.13 14.48
C LEU A 19 11.85 -4.08 13.46
N PHE A 20 12.75 -3.29 12.89
CA PHE A 20 12.39 -2.31 11.86
C PHE A 20 11.80 -2.98 10.61
N LEU A 21 12.46 -4.03 10.11
CA LEU A 21 11.98 -4.81 8.97
C LEU A 21 10.64 -5.48 9.26
N SER A 22 10.50 -6.09 10.45
CA SER A 22 9.25 -6.68 10.92
C SER A 22 8.10 -5.67 10.87
N VAL A 23 8.24 -4.52 11.51
CA VAL A 23 7.22 -3.48 11.54
C VAL A 23 6.86 -3.00 10.13
N THR A 24 7.87 -2.81 9.28
CA THR A 24 7.66 -2.38 7.89
C THR A 24 6.85 -3.41 7.09
N LEU A 25 7.21 -4.70 7.20
CA LEU A 25 6.50 -5.79 6.53
C LEU A 25 5.08 -5.98 7.10
N PHE A 26 4.91 -5.83 8.40
CA PHE A 26 3.59 -5.89 9.03
C PHE A 26 2.67 -4.80 8.48
N ILE A 27 3.12 -3.55 8.44
CA ILE A 27 2.35 -2.41 7.90
C ILE A 27 2.10 -2.60 6.40
N LEU A 28 3.09 -3.08 5.65
CA LEU A 28 2.93 -3.43 4.23
C LEU A 28 1.82 -4.48 4.02
N SER A 29 1.66 -5.44 4.94
CA SER A 29 0.58 -6.42 4.85
C SER A 29 -0.81 -5.80 4.97
N PHE A 30 -0.98 -4.71 5.73
CA PHE A 30 -2.25 -3.97 5.80
C PHE A 30 -2.51 -3.20 4.51
N PHE A 31 -1.47 -2.57 3.96
CA PHE A 31 -1.56 -1.91 2.66
C PHE A 31 -1.98 -2.91 1.57
N ALA A 32 -1.28 -4.05 1.48
CA ALA A 32 -1.57 -5.10 0.52
C ALA A 32 -2.99 -5.66 0.70
N ALA A 33 -3.43 -5.92 1.94
CA ALA A 33 -4.79 -6.38 2.21
C ALA A 33 -5.84 -5.35 1.75
N SER A 34 -5.57 -4.07 1.99
CA SER A 34 -6.45 -2.98 1.56
C SER A 34 -6.57 -2.90 0.04
N LEU A 35 -5.45 -3.06 -0.69
CA LEU A 35 -5.45 -3.15 -2.15
C LEU A 35 -6.33 -4.29 -2.66
N LEU A 36 -6.19 -5.50 -2.08
CA LEU A 36 -6.97 -6.65 -2.49
C LEU A 36 -8.47 -6.47 -2.25
N ASN A 37 -8.83 -5.96 -1.07
CA ASN A 37 -10.24 -5.79 -0.70
C ASN A 37 -10.95 -4.72 -1.54
N ASN A 38 -10.21 -3.76 -2.09
CA ASN A 38 -10.76 -2.69 -2.93
C ASN A 38 -10.47 -2.88 -4.42
N THR A 39 -10.00 -4.06 -4.83
CA THR A 39 -9.67 -4.37 -6.23
C THR A 39 -10.93 -4.33 -7.12
N ASP A 40 -12.09 -4.75 -6.60
CA ASP A 40 -13.34 -4.70 -7.37
C ASP A 40 -13.88 -3.26 -7.53
N ASN A 41 -13.62 -2.36 -6.57
CA ASN A 41 -13.93 -0.94 -6.72
C ASN A 41 -13.11 -0.27 -7.83
N LEU A 42 -11.84 -0.66 -7.96
CA LEU A 42 -10.99 -0.21 -9.06
C LEU A 42 -11.54 -0.71 -10.41
N LYS A 43 -11.94 -2.00 -10.48
CA LYS A 43 -12.57 -2.58 -11.67
C LYS A 43 -13.77 -1.76 -12.11
N ASN A 44 -14.70 -1.50 -11.20
CA ASN A 44 -15.93 -0.77 -11.50
C ASN A 44 -15.63 0.67 -11.94
N SER A 45 -14.69 1.34 -11.28
CA SER A 45 -14.29 2.71 -11.64
C SER A 45 -13.68 2.79 -13.04
N LEU A 46 -12.79 1.84 -13.39
CA LEU A 46 -12.19 1.77 -14.71
C LEU A 46 -13.22 1.45 -15.80
N ILE A 47 -14.08 0.44 -15.58
CA ILE A 47 -15.11 0.07 -16.55
C ILE A 47 -16.08 1.22 -16.76
N ASN A 48 -16.53 1.89 -15.70
CA ASN A 48 -17.44 3.03 -15.81
C ASN A 48 -16.81 4.17 -16.60
N GLU A 49 -15.52 4.47 -16.40
CA GLU A 49 -14.85 5.54 -17.14
C GLU A 49 -14.61 5.16 -18.62
N LEU A 50 -14.18 3.92 -18.88
CA LEU A 50 -13.90 3.40 -20.22
C LEU A 50 -15.17 3.17 -21.07
N THR A 51 -16.32 3.04 -20.43
CA THR A 51 -17.63 2.90 -21.10
C THR A 51 -18.48 4.16 -21.04
N SER A 52 -17.94 5.26 -20.47
CA SER A 52 -18.62 6.53 -20.44
C SER A 52 -18.77 7.12 -21.85
N ASP A 53 -19.91 7.76 -22.09
CA ASP A 53 -20.25 8.31 -23.41
C ASP A 53 -19.21 9.36 -23.86
N ASP A 54 -18.65 10.14 -22.92
CA ASP A 54 -17.59 11.12 -23.21
C ASP A 54 -16.29 10.46 -23.66
N THR A 55 -15.88 9.36 -23.00
CA THR A 55 -14.66 8.62 -23.35
C THR A 55 -14.81 7.87 -24.67
N LEU A 56 -15.98 7.27 -24.91
CA LEU A 56 -16.29 6.62 -26.18
C LEU A 56 -16.30 7.64 -27.33
N THR A 57 -16.87 8.83 -27.12
CA THR A 57 -16.86 9.92 -28.11
C THR A 57 -15.44 10.37 -28.44
N GLN A 58 -14.55 10.44 -27.45
CA GLN A 58 -13.13 10.77 -27.66
C GLN A 58 -12.33 9.68 -28.39
N LEU A 59 -12.69 8.41 -28.20
CA LEU A 59 -11.99 7.27 -28.83
C LEU A 59 -12.45 7.04 -30.27
N THR A 60 -13.73 7.25 -30.56
CA THR A 60 -14.32 6.98 -31.89
C THR A 60 -14.47 8.22 -32.75
N ASN A 61 -14.33 9.42 -32.18
CA ASN A 61 -14.64 10.71 -32.85
C ASN A 61 -16.10 10.82 -33.31
N ILE A 62 -17.01 10.03 -32.74
CA ILE A 62 -18.44 10.00 -33.05
C ILE A 62 -19.21 10.49 -31.82
N ASP A 63 -20.19 11.39 -31.97
CA ASP A 63 -21.04 11.80 -30.84
C ASP A 63 -21.92 10.65 -30.37
N VAL A 64 -21.46 9.98 -29.31
CA VAL A 64 -22.10 8.77 -28.77
C VAL A 64 -23.49 9.06 -28.20
N LYS A 65 -23.76 10.29 -27.75
CA LYS A 65 -25.09 10.68 -27.25
C LYS A 65 -26.09 10.79 -28.39
N GLU A 66 -25.64 11.29 -29.54
CA GLU A 66 -26.45 11.42 -30.75
C GLU A 66 -26.70 10.04 -31.39
N VAL A 67 -25.66 9.20 -31.46
CA VAL A 67 -25.79 7.82 -31.94
C VAL A 67 -26.69 6.98 -31.04
N ARG A 68 -26.59 7.09 -29.70
CA ARG A 68 -27.47 6.32 -28.80
C ARG A 68 -28.94 6.70 -28.98
N LYS A 69 -29.26 7.99 -29.17
CA LYS A 69 -30.63 8.43 -29.51
C LYS A 69 -31.08 7.88 -30.87
N PHE A 70 -30.17 7.80 -31.83
CA PHE A 70 -30.45 7.19 -33.12
C PHE A 70 -30.72 5.68 -33.01
N CYS A 71 -29.97 4.97 -32.17
CA CYS A 71 -30.13 3.54 -31.92
C CYS A 71 -31.44 3.17 -31.19
N GLU A 72 -32.03 4.10 -30.44
CA GLU A 72 -33.39 3.92 -29.90
C GLU A 72 -34.45 3.89 -31.01
N THR A 73 -34.12 4.43 -32.19
CA THR A 73 -35.04 4.58 -33.33
C THR A 73 -34.75 3.56 -34.44
N ASP A 74 -33.48 3.21 -34.67
CA ASP A 74 -33.03 2.16 -35.60
C ASP A 74 -31.87 1.34 -35.00
N PRO A 75 -32.17 0.22 -34.31
CA PRO A 75 -31.17 -0.57 -33.60
C PRO A 75 -30.28 -1.42 -34.51
N GLU A 76 -30.65 -1.67 -35.77
CA GLU A 76 -29.86 -2.52 -36.68
C GLU A 76 -28.74 -1.77 -37.42
N ASN A 77 -28.68 -0.45 -37.28
CA ASN A 77 -27.66 0.38 -37.91
C ASN A 77 -26.24 -0.03 -37.49
N ASP A 78 -25.30 -0.06 -38.44
CA ASP A 78 -23.92 -0.48 -38.23
C ASP A 78 -23.21 0.33 -37.13
N GLN A 79 -23.56 1.60 -36.94
CA GLN A 79 -23.02 2.44 -35.86
C GLN A 79 -23.50 1.97 -34.47
N CYS A 80 -24.72 1.45 -34.37
CA CYS A 80 -25.28 0.88 -33.14
C CYS A 80 -24.62 -0.45 -32.80
N ARG A 81 -24.42 -1.32 -33.81
CA ARG A 81 -23.67 -2.58 -33.64
C ARG A 81 -22.22 -2.34 -33.25
N GLN A 82 -21.54 -1.35 -33.83
CA GLN A 82 -20.17 -1.00 -33.44
C GLN A 82 -20.10 -0.45 -32.01
N LEU A 83 -21.05 0.41 -31.62
CA LEU A 83 -21.10 0.95 -30.26
C LEU A 83 -21.36 -0.15 -29.21
N GLU A 84 -22.28 -1.07 -29.52
CA GLU A 84 -22.59 -2.21 -28.66
C GLU A 84 -21.42 -3.21 -28.58
N ALA A 85 -20.73 -3.46 -29.69
CA ALA A 85 -19.50 -4.27 -29.75
C ALA A 85 -18.36 -3.66 -28.92
N ILE A 86 -18.12 -2.35 -29.01
CA ILE A 86 -17.11 -1.66 -28.18
C ILE A 86 -17.49 -1.75 -26.70
N LYS A 87 -18.78 -1.61 -26.36
CA LYS A 87 -19.27 -1.71 -24.98
C LYS A 87 -19.14 -3.12 -24.42
N THR A 88 -19.42 -4.16 -25.22
CA THR A 88 -19.21 -5.55 -24.82
C THR A 88 -17.73 -5.90 -24.69
N GLN A 89 -16.90 -5.42 -25.61
CA GLN A 89 -15.45 -5.67 -25.62
C GLN A 89 -14.74 -4.93 -24.47
N SER A 90 -15.19 -3.72 -24.14
CA SER A 90 -14.70 -2.92 -23.00
C SER A 90 -15.27 -3.41 -21.65
N GLY A 91 -16.48 -3.99 -21.64
CA GLY A 91 -17.06 -4.65 -20.46
C GLY A 91 -16.40 -5.98 -20.10
N ASN A 92 -15.94 -6.74 -21.11
CA ASN A 92 -15.18 -7.98 -20.96
C ASN A 92 -13.67 -7.80 -21.14
N ASN A 93 -13.16 -6.58 -20.96
CA ASN A 93 -11.80 -6.23 -21.37
C ASN A 93 -10.77 -7.16 -20.69
N PRO A 94 -10.11 -8.06 -21.44
CA PRO A 94 -9.25 -9.10 -20.87
C PRO A 94 -8.06 -8.49 -20.13
N GLY A 95 -7.58 -7.31 -20.56
CA GLY A 95 -6.51 -6.58 -19.89
C GLY A 95 -6.86 -6.14 -18.45
N ILE A 96 -8.09 -5.70 -18.20
CA ILE A 96 -8.52 -5.33 -16.84
C ILE A 96 -8.61 -6.58 -15.97
N ASN A 97 -9.26 -7.64 -16.46
CA ASN A 97 -9.39 -8.88 -15.71
C ASN A 97 -8.02 -9.53 -15.42
N ASP A 98 -7.06 -9.46 -16.33
CA ASP A 98 -5.69 -9.95 -16.12
C ASP A 98 -4.95 -9.17 -15.03
N ILE A 99 -5.06 -7.84 -15.01
CA ILE A 99 -4.47 -7.00 -13.96
C ILE A 99 -5.08 -7.36 -12.60
N LEU A 100 -6.40 -7.49 -12.53
CA LEU A 100 -7.09 -7.83 -11.29
C LEU A 100 -6.76 -9.25 -10.82
N ASN A 101 -6.65 -10.21 -11.73
CA ASN A 101 -6.26 -11.58 -11.40
C ASN A 101 -4.82 -11.64 -10.88
N LYS A 102 -3.90 -10.87 -11.48
CA LYS A 102 -2.54 -10.70 -10.95
C LYS A 102 -2.57 -10.10 -9.55
N ILE A 103 -3.34 -9.04 -9.32
CA ILE A 103 -3.50 -8.44 -7.99
C ILE A 103 -4.04 -9.48 -6.99
N LYS A 104 -5.15 -10.16 -7.31
CA LYS A 104 -5.78 -11.17 -6.46
C LYS A 104 -4.87 -12.36 -6.16
N SER A 105 -3.96 -12.72 -7.07
CA SER A 105 -2.97 -13.78 -6.84
C SER A 105 -2.06 -13.49 -5.63
N TYR A 106 -1.85 -12.21 -5.29
CA TYR A 106 -1.04 -11.82 -4.14
C TYR A 106 -1.71 -12.05 -2.78
N SER A 107 -3.01 -12.38 -2.74
CA SER A 107 -3.74 -12.73 -1.51
C SER A 107 -3.05 -13.78 -0.67
N LYS A 108 -2.47 -14.80 -1.32
CA LYS A 108 -1.78 -15.91 -0.66
C LYS A 108 -0.54 -15.46 0.12
N TYR A 109 0.12 -14.38 -0.31
CA TYR A 109 1.35 -13.91 0.32
C TYR A 109 1.12 -13.00 1.54
N ILE A 110 -0.09 -12.47 1.74
CA ILE A 110 -0.37 -11.58 2.89
C ILE A 110 -0.14 -12.33 4.20
N LEU A 111 -0.65 -13.56 4.31
CA LEU A 111 -0.46 -14.37 5.50
C LEU A 111 1.02 -14.70 5.71
N THR A 112 1.72 -15.06 4.64
CA THR A 112 3.17 -15.33 4.67
C THR A 112 3.95 -14.12 5.16
N ILE A 113 3.66 -12.92 4.67
CA ILE A 113 4.32 -11.67 5.10
C ILE A 113 4.09 -11.44 6.60
N ARG A 114 2.87 -11.69 7.11
CA ARG A 114 2.56 -11.57 8.54
C ARG A 114 3.35 -12.57 9.39
N ILE A 115 3.46 -13.83 8.95
CA ILE A 115 4.23 -14.86 9.64
C ILE A 115 5.71 -14.50 9.66
N VAL A 116 6.29 -14.12 8.51
CA VAL A 116 7.69 -13.69 8.41
C VAL A 116 7.94 -12.48 9.31
N SER A 117 7.03 -11.51 9.30
CA SER A 117 7.08 -10.34 10.19
C SER A 117 7.11 -10.76 11.66
N PHE A 118 6.27 -11.71 12.08
CA PHE A 118 6.27 -12.20 13.46
C PHE A 118 7.58 -12.89 13.83
N ILE A 119 8.11 -13.74 12.95
CA ILE A 119 9.41 -14.41 13.15
C ILE A 119 10.51 -13.35 13.32
N LEU A 120 10.58 -12.36 12.43
CA LEU A 120 11.55 -11.27 12.51
C LEU A 120 11.39 -10.45 13.80
N PHE A 121 10.15 -10.25 14.27
CA PHE A 121 9.88 -9.57 15.54
C PHE A 121 10.49 -10.33 16.72
N VAL A 122 10.18 -11.62 16.83
CA VAL A 122 10.66 -12.49 17.92
C VAL A 122 12.18 -12.60 17.89
N THR A 123 12.76 -12.83 16.72
CA THR A 123 14.21 -12.90 16.56
C THR A 123 14.86 -11.55 16.89
N GLY A 124 14.29 -10.43 16.44
CA GLY A 124 14.78 -9.08 16.75
C GLY A 124 14.75 -8.79 18.25
N PHE A 125 13.65 -9.13 18.91
CA PHE A 125 13.52 -9.03 20.37
C PHE A 125 14.58 -9.88 21.10
N PHE A 126 14.80 -11.12 20.65
CA PHE A 126 15.79 -12.02 21.24
C PHE A 126 17.22 -11.45 21.14
N PHE A 127 17.60 -10.86 20.00
CA PHE A 127 18.88 -10.17 19.86
C PHE A 127 18.99 -8.95 20.81
N ILE A 128 17.93 -8.15 20.93
CA ILE A 128 17.93 -7.05 21.92
C ILE A 128 18.08 -7.58 23.35
N PHE A 129 17.48 -8.73 23.66
CA PHE A 129 17.59 -9.40 24.96
C PHE A 129 19.01 -9.84 25.29
N LEU A 130 19.67 -10.54 24.36
CA LEU A 130 21.09 -10.89 24.48
C LEU A 130 21.97 -9.65 24.66
N GLY A 131 21.70 -8.59 23.88
CA GLY A 131 22.43 -7.34 23.95
C GLY A 131 22.13 -6.46 25.17
N SER A 132 21.11 -6.79 25.95
CA SER A 132 20.67 -6.09 27.16
C SER A 132 20.95 -6.89 28.43
N GLU A 133 21.95 -7.78 28.38
CA GLU A 133 22.42 -8.55 29.54
C GLU A 133 21.31 -9.41 30.15
N PHE A 134 20.44 -9.96 29.29
CA PHE A 134 19.32 -10.82 29.71
C PHE A 134 18.29 -10.11 30.62
N SER A 135 18.27 -8.78 30.63
CA SER A 135 17.23 -8.00 31.31
C SER A 135 15.99 -7.89 30.44
N LEU A 136 14.90 -8.55 30.84
CA LEU A 136 13.60 -8.46 30.17
C LEU A 136 13.09 -7.01 30.14
N VAL A 137 13.22 -6.28 31.25
CA VAL A 137 12.73 -4.90 31.38
C VAL A 137 13.40 -3.98 30.38
N LEU A 138 14.75 -4.00 30.32
CA LEU A 138 15.52 -3.20 29.36
C LEU A 138 15.23 -3.61 27.90
N SER A 139 14.92 -4.88 27.68
CA SER A 139 14.63 -5.40 26.34
C SER A 139 13.28 -4.94 25.83
N ILE A 140 12.26 -4.95 26.70
CA ILE A 140 10.93 -4.41 26.41
C ILE A 140 11.02 -2.90 26.18
N GLU A 141 11.75 -2.16 27.02
CA GLU A 141 11.96 -0.71 26.85
C GLU A 141 12.59 -0.41 25.47
N ARG A 142 13.71 -1.08 25.13
CA ARG A 142 14.43 -0.83 23.88
C ARG A 142 13.65 -1.27 22.64
N SER A 143 12.96 -2.41 22.72
CA SER A 143 12.17 -2.92 21.61
C SER A 143 10.96 -2.03 21.36
N SER A 144 10.26 -1.60 22.41
CA SER A 144 9.11 -0.71 22.30
C SER A 144 9.47 0.65 21.71
N LEU A 145 10.59 1.25 22.15
CA LEU A 145 11.10 2.48 21.52
C LEU A 145 11.42 2.27 20.03
N SER A 146 12.11 1.18 19.69
CA SER A 146 12.51 0.89 18.31
C SER A 146 11.31 0.67 17.40
N VAL A 147 10.31 -0.06 17.88
CA VAL A 147 9.06 -0.34 17.16
C VAL A 147 8.23 0.93 17.00
N SER A 148 8.15 1.77 18.02
CA SER A 148 7.45 3.07 17.94
C SER A 148 8.09 3.99 16.90
N ILE A 149 9.43 4.10 16.89
CA ILE A 149 10.17 4.87 15.87
C ILE A 149 9.99 4.29 14.46
N ALA A 150 10.09 2.97 14.31
CA ALA A 150 9.89 2.30 13.02
C ALA A 150 8.46 2.55 12.48
N SER A 151 7.47 2.44 13.37
CA SER A 151 6.06 2.67 13.02
C SER A 151 5.81 4.13 12.63
N LEU A 152 6.40 5.09 13.36
CA LEU A 152 6.30 6.50 13.03
C LEU A 152 6.96 6.82 11.68
N THR A 153 8.12 6.23 11.42
CA THR A 153 8.84 6.37 10.14
C THR A 153 8.00 5.82 8.99
N ALA A 154 7.36 4.66 9.19
CA ALA A 154 6.44 4.09 8.21
C ALA A 154 5.23 5.00 7.97
N ALA A 155 4.63 5.59 9.01
CA ALA A 155 3.51 6.52 8.87
C ALA A 155 3.89 7.73 8.00
N VAL A 156 5.08 8.30 8.22
CA VAL A 156 5.61 9.40 7.40
C VAL A 156 5.84 8.95 5.96
N TYR A 157 6.49 7.80 5.76
CA TYR A 157 6.75 7.23 4.43
C TYR A 157 5.45 7.03 3.63
N TYR A 158 4.45 6.36 4.21
CA TYR A 158 3.18 6.11 3.54
C TYR A 158 2.42 7.41 3.25
N LYS A 159 2.51 8.42 4.12
CA LYS A 159 1.91 9.74 3.87
C LYS A 159 2.56 10.48 2.68
N LEU A 160 3.83 10.22 2.39
CA LEU A 160 4.56 10.80 1.25
C LEU A 160 4.37 10.01 -0.06
N LEU A 161 3.89 8.77 0.02
CA LEU A 161 3.77 7.85 -1.10
C LEU A 161 2.87 8.35 -2.26
N PRO A 162 1.74 9.06 -2.04
CA PRO A 162 0.95 9.62 -3.13
C PRO A 162 1.76 10.63 -3.98
N LYS A 163 2.59 11.44 -3.34
CA LYS A 163 3.46 12.40 -4.04
C LYS A 163 4.51 11.68 -4.90
N LEU A 164 5.04 10.57 -4.40
CA LEU A 164 5.96 9.73 -5.18
C LEU A 164 5.25 9.10 -6.40
N LEU A 165 4.01 8.62 -6.23
CA LEU A 165 3.20 8.10 -7.35
C LEU A 165 2.99 9.17 -8.44
N THR A 166 2.64 10.40 -8.06
CA THR A 166 2.47 11.50 -9.03
C THR A 166 3.75 11.78 -9.82
N LEU A 167 4.92 11.73 -9.17
CA LEU A 167 6.21 11.91 -9.82
C LEU A 167 6.52 10.78 -10.82
N VAL A 168 6.19 9.54 -10.48
CA VAL A 168 6.37 8.39 -11.36
C VAL A 168 5.50 8.52 -12.61
N PHE A 169 4.21 8.86 -12.47
CA PHE A 169 3.33 9.06 -13.61
C PHE A 169 3.72 10.25 -14.50
N ASN A 170 4.44 11.24 -13.96
CA ASN A 170 4.97 12.38 -14.70
C ASN A 170 6.39 12.13 -15.26
N SER A 171 6.94 10.93 -15.08
CA SER A 171 8.26 10.59 -15.62
C SER A 171 8.23 10.52 -17.16
N LYS A 172 9.34 10.91 -17.78
CA LYS A 172 9.49 10.92 -19.25
C LYS A 172 9.21 9.55 -19.86
N ASP A 173 9.62 8.47 -19.20
CA ASP A 173 9.41 7.10 -19.68
C ASP A 173 7.93 6.72 -19.74
N ILE A 174 7.16 7.03 -18.69
CA ILE A 174 5.72 6.74 -18.66
C ILE A 174 5.00 7.64 -19.66
N GLN A 175 5.34 8.93 -19.70
CA GLN A 175 4.77 9.86 -20.67
C GLN A 175 5.05 9.42 -22.12
N GLN A 176 6.23 8.88 -22.40
CA GLN A 176 6.58 8.37 -23.72
C GLN A 176 5.78 7.14 -24.13
N ARG A 177 5.47 6.24 -23.18
CA ARG A 177 4.62 5.07 -23.43
C ARG A 177 3.14 5.42 -23.60
N LEU A 178 2.72 6.59 -23.15
CA LEU A 178 1.34 7.06 -23.20
C LEU A 178 1.07 8.06 -24.34
N LYS A 179 2.07 8.34 -25.19
CA LYS A 179 1.97 9.35 -26.28
C LYS A 179 0.86 9.06 -27.29
N ASP A 180 0.55 7.79 -27.52
CA ASP A 180 -0.42 7.38 -28.53
C ASP A 180 -1.88 7.40 -28.01
N PHE A 181 -2.08 7.74 -26.73
CA PHE A 181 -3.40 7.82 -26.11
C PHE A 181 -3.88 9.26 -25.96
N PRO A 182 -5.20 9.53 -26.06
CA PRO A 182 -5.77 10.85 -25.80
C PRO A 182 -5.36 11.38 -24.41
N PRO A 183 -4.79 12.59 -24.30
CA PRO A 183 -4.28 13.13 -23.03
C PRO A 183 -5.35 13.17 -21.92
N ALA A 184 -6.59 13.53 -22.28
CA ALA A 184 -7.71 13.59 -21.37
C ALA A 184 -8.04 12.21 -20.76
N LEU A 185 -7.99 11.15 -21.56
CA LEU A 185 -8.23 9.78 -21.11
C LEU A 185 -7.12 9.31 -20.15
N VAL A 186 -5.86 9.62 -20.51
CA VAL A 186 -4.69 9.29 -19.68
C VAL A 186 -4.79 9.96 -18.31
N GLU A 187 -5.17 11.24 -18.27
CA GLU A 187 -5.30 11.99 -17.03
C GLU A 187 -6.41 11.44 -16.13
N LYS A 188 -7.57 11.08 -16.70
CA LYS A 188 -8.67 10.47 -15.94
C LYS A 188 -8.27 9.11 -15.35
N VAL A 189 -7.68 8.22 -16.14
CA VAL A 189 -7.23 6.90 -15.67
C VAL A 189 -6.14 7.04 -14.60
N LYS A 190 -5.21 7.98 -14.78
CA LYS A 190 -4.18 8.29 -13.78
C LYS A 190 -4.79 8.76 -12.47
N ASN A 191 -5.79 9.65 -12.50
CA ASN A 191 -6.44 10.14 -11.30
C ASN A 191 -7.19 9.01 -10.57
N ILE A 192 -7.91 8.15 -11.29
CA ILE A 192 -8.57 6.96 -10.72
C ILE A 192 -7.54 6.07 -10.00
N LEU A 193 -6.39 5.81 -10.61
CA LEU A 193 -5.33 5.01 -9.99
C LEU A 193 -4.75 5.70 -8.76
N ILE A 194 -4.46 7.00 -8.82
CA ILE A 194 -3.91 7.76 -7.70
C ILE A 194 -4.88 7.78 -6.52
N ASP A 195 -6.16 8.05 -6.77
CA ASP A 195 -7.20 8.10 -5.74
C ASP A 195 -7.41 6.73 -5.11
N TRP A 196 -7.47 5.68 -5.94
CA TRP A 196 -7.57 4.31 -5.46
C TRP A 196 -6.38 3.92 -4.56
N PHE A 197 -5.15 4.23 -4.97
CA PHE A 197 -3.95 4.03 -4.15
C PHE A 197 -3.99 4.86 -2.87
N GLY A 198 -4.43 6.13 -2.97
CA GLY A 198 -4.57 7.07 -1.85
C GLY A 198 -5.46 6.53 -0.74
N LEU A 199 -6.60 5.93 -1.10
CA LEU A 199 -7.50 5.29 -0.13
C LEU A 199 -6.83 4.13 0.60
N GLN A 200 -6.04 3.31 -0.09
CA GLN A 200 -5.38 2.16 0.52
C GLN A 200 -4.22 2.56 1.44
N ILE A 201 -3.53 3.65 1.11
CA ILE A 201 -2.44 4.21 1.92
C ILE A 201 -2.95 4.59 3.32
N ASN A 202 -4.19 5.09 3.43
CA ASN A 202 -4.75 5.47 4.72
C ASN A 202 -4.85 4.29 5.71
N SER A 203 -5.09 3.07 5.21
CA SER A 203 -5.09 1.85 6.05
C SER A 203 -3.70 1.60 6.67
N ALA A 204 -2.65 1.71 5.85
CA ALA A 204 -1.27 1.55 6.29
C ALA A 204 -0.85 2.64 7.29
N VAL A 205 -1.21 3.90 7.02
CA VAL A 205 -0.94 5.05 7.91
C VAL A 205 -1.65 4.85 9.25
N LYS A 206 -2.93 4.44 9.26
CA LYS A 206 -3.67 4.16 10.50
C LYS A 206 -3.00 3.05 11.31
N ALA A 207 -2.63 1.94 10.68
CA ALA A 207 -1.93 0.85 11.35
C ALA A 207 -0.60 1.32 11.97
N ALA A 208 0.17 2.12 11.21
CA ALA A 208 1.43 2.68 11.65
C ALA A 208 1.26 3.63 12.86
N ILE A 209 0.25 4.50 12.85
CA ILE A 209 -0.06 5.41 13.97
C ILE A 209 -0.47 4.61 15.21
N ILE A 210 -1.35 3.62 15.06
CA ILE A 210 -1.82 2.77 16.16
C ILE A 210 -0.63 2.05 16.83
N LEU A 211 0.26 1.45 16.04
CA LEU A 211 1.46 0.79 16.55
C LEU A 211 2.40 1.79 17.25
N THR A 212 2.57 2.98 16.69
CA THR A 212 3.37 4.05 17.29
C THR A 212 2.87 4.40 18.69
N ILE A 213 1.55 4.56 18.85
CA ILE A 213 0.90 4.90 20.11
C ILE A 213 1.04 3.74 21.12
N ILE A 214 0.69 2.51 20.72
CA ILE A 214 0.74 1.33 21.60
C ILE A 214 2.16 1.13 22.14
N PHE A 215 3.16 1.07 21.26
CA PHE A 215 4.53 0.84 21.68
C PHE A 215 5.16 2.07 22.36
N GLY A 216 4.71 3.28 22.01
CA GLY A 216 5.08 4.49 22.74
C GLY A 216 4.60 4.48 24.19
N LEU A 217 3.37 4.04 24.43
CA LEU A 217 2.83 3.88 25.79
C LEU A 217 3.57 2.79 26.57
N ILE A 218 3.85 1.64 25.96
CA ILE A 218 4.66 0.57 26.58
C ILE A 218 6.02 1.12 27.01
N PHE A 219 6.70 1.86 26.13
CA PHE A 219 7.99 2.49 26.45
C PHE A 219 7.89 3.42 27.66
N ILE A 220 6.89 4.32 27.69
CA ILE A 220 6.68 5.27 28.80
C ILE A 220 6.43 4.52 30.12
N VAL A 221 5.55 3.52 30.13
CA VAL A 221 5.21 2.74 31.33
C VAL A 221 6.43 2.01 31.87
N VAL A 222 7.20 1.34 31.01
CA VAL A 222 8.41 0.62 31.43
C VAL A 222 9.48 1.58 31.96
N LYS A 223 9.63 2.75 31.34
CA LYS A 223 10.58 3.77 31.78
C LYS A 223 10.21 4.36 33.16
N ILE A 224 8.93 4.60 33.41
CA ILE A 224 8.44 5.03 34.74
C ILE A 224 8.68 3.93 35.78
N TYR A 225 8.38 2.68 35.44
CA TYR A 225 8.63 1.53 36.31
C TYR A 225 10.10 1.39 36.68
N GLU A 226 11.02 1.48 35.71
CA GLU A 226 12.46 1.44 35.98
C GLU A 226 12.90 2.60 36.88
N LYS A 227 12.43 3.82 36.63
CA LYS A 227 12.77 4.98 37.45
C LYS A 227 12.38 4.77 38.91
N LYS A 228 11.12 4.37 39.16
CA LYS A 228 10.64 4.07 40.52
C LYS A 228 11.39 2.93 41.19
N ARG A 229 11.80 1.90 40.43
CA ARG A 229 12.59 0.78 40.97
C ARG A 229 13.98 1.24 41.41
N ARG A 230 14.62 2.15 40.68
CA ARG A 230 15.93 2.72 41.04
C ARG A 230 15.85 3.68 42.23
N GLU A 231 14.73 4.33 42.46
CA GLU A 231 14.52 5.20 43.63
C GLU A 231 14.28 4.41 44.93
N LYS A 232 13.86 3.13 44.83
CA LYS A 232 13.60 2.25 45.99
C LYS A 232 14.79 1.38 46.41
N ASN A 233 15.80 1.26 45.56
CA ASN A 233 17.01 0.46 45.78
C ASN A 233 18.21 1.39 46.01
#